data_AF-A0A850SD25-F1
#
_entry.id   AF-A0A850SD25-F1
#
_cell.length_a   1.000
_cell.length_b   1.000
_cell.length_c   1.000
_cell.angle_alpha   90.00
_cell.angle_beta   90.00
_cell.angle_gamma   90.00
#
_symmetry.space_group_name_H-M   'P 1'
#
loop_
_entity.id
_entity.type
_entity.pdbx_description
1 polymer ?
#
loop_
_entity_poly.entity_id
_entity_poly.type
_entity_poly.pdbx_seq_one_letter_code
_entity_poly.pdbx_strand_id
1 'polypeptide(L)'
;MTKDEDPTHDLLTLINYIKPLVNANDDGLSHQELARKADVSEAMVSKIRKKLLAICDIEHYSLQGRKFRLKYSFDTGFSLLIGFVLDSNLNFFVKSRYFRYAVLKIDFHELICKKFQTYGTFFTPEDTRLLVKIIVENIQITPETKWKFIKAKNEQHLLKLLMEDLHTNVPVIVSRWKLTIKSEEELLRIVDLRRKLQSMVKQVVASLIENMLPVQFLKKRNDPKYSTYMEAYRYLADHYIDRIFNSVNGIIRKSCPPEVKYKNEYDS
;
A
#
# COMPACT_ATOMS: atom_id res chain seq x y z
N MET A 1 -6.52 32.41 6.10
CA MET A 1 -7.61 31.47 6.45
C MET A 1 -8.48 31.26 5.22
N THR A 2 -8.08 30.33 4.36
CA THR A 2 -8.87 29.89 3.20
C THR A 2 -9.39 28.50 3.52
N LYS A 3 -10.71 28.32 3.33
CA LYS A 3 -11.43 27.07 3.56
C LYS A 3 -10.66 25.88 3.01
N ASP A 4 -10.47 24.86 3.84
CA ASP A 4 -10.06 23.52 3.46
C ASP A 4 -10.99 23.01 2.36
N GLU A 5 -10.59 23.19 1.09
CA GLU A 5 -11.15 22.42 -0.01
C GLU A 5 -10.62 21.01 0.14
N ASP A 6 -11.49 20.06 0.51
CA ASP A 6 -11.15 18.65 0.65
C ASP A 6 -10.58 18.14 -0.69
N PRO A 7 -9.27 17.82 -0.76
CA PRO A 7 -8.60 17.43 -2.00
C PRO A 7 -9.24 16.19 -2.64
N THR A 8 -9.95 15.39 -1.85
CA THR A 8 -10.62 14.16 -2.25
C THR A 8 -11.83 14.43 -3.15
N HIS A 9 -12.61 15.48 -2.85
CA HIS A 9 -13.81 15.82 -3.63
C HIS A 9 -13.45 16.40 -5.00
N ASP A 10 -12.32 17.10 -5.07
CA ASP A 10 -11.78 17.66 -6.31
C ASP A 10 -11.26 16.57 -7.27
N LEU A 11 -10.64 15.51 -6.76
CA LEU A 11 -10.12 14.40 -7.57
C LEU A 11 -11.19 13.63 -8.35
N LEU A 12 -12.37 13.42 -7.74
CA LEU A 12 -13.50 12.78 -8.43
C LEU A 12 -13.97 13.60 -9.64
N THR A 13 -14.00 14.93 -9.52
CA THR A 13 -14.38 15.80 -10.64
C THR A 13 -13.36 15.78 -11.78
N LEU A 14 -12.11 15.40 -11.49
CA LEU A 14 -11.01 15.33 -12.45
C LEU A 14 -10.82 13.92 -13.03
N ILE A 15 -11.55 12.90 -12.55
CA ILE A 15 -11.23 11.50 -12.85
C ILE A 15 -11.26 11.18 -14.35
N ASN A 16 -12.16 11.80 -15.10
CA ASN A 16 -12.28 11.61 -16.55
C ASN A 16 -11.06 12.17 -17.32
N TYR A 17 -10.38 13.17 -16.77
CA TYR A 17 -9.14 13.73 -17.31
C TYR A 17 -7.91 12.97 -16.83
N ILE A 18 -7.97 12.43 -15.61
CA ILE A 18 -6.89 11.63 -15.01
C ILE A 18 -6.78 10.25 -15.67
N LYS A 19 -7.91 9.61 -16.03
CA LYS A 19 -7.94 8.29 -16.70
C LYS A 19 -7.05 8.21 -17.95
N PRO A 20 -7.09 9.17 -18.89
CA PRO A 20 -6.13 9.25 -19.99
C PRO A 20 -4.68 9.42 -19.54
N LEU A 21 -4.44 10.23 -18.51
CA LEU A 21 -3.10 10.56 -18.03
C LEU A 21 -2.40 9.38 -17.36
N VAL A 22 -3.12 8.56 -16.58
CA VAL A 22 -2.51 7.37 -15.94
C VAL A 22 -2.07 6.31 -16.95
N ASN A 23 -2.62 6.33 -18.17
CA ASN A 23 -2.23 5.47 -19.27
C ASN A 23 -1.35 6.16 -20.33
N ALA A 24 -1.03 7.44 -20.14
CA ALA A 24 -0.13 8.15 -21.03
C ALA A 24 1.30 7.57 -20.92
N ASN A 25 2.09 7.79 -21.97
CA ASN A 25 3.53 7.54 -21.92
C ASN A 25 4.23 8.61 -21.08
N ASP A 26 5.51 8.41 -20.80
CA ASP A 26 6.34 9.35 -20.04
C ASP A 26 6.44 10.75 -20.66
N ASP A 27 6.07 10.90 -21.94
CA ASP A 27 5.99 12.20 -22.63
C ASP A 27 4.77 13.04 -22.21
N GLY A 28 3.80 12.45 -21.51
CA GLY A 28 2.54 13.09 -21.14
C GLY A 28 1.57 13.26 -22.32
N LEU A 29 0.53 14.09 -22.12
CA LEU A 29 -0.46 14.43 -23.14
C LEU A 29 -0.53 15.94 -23.33
N SER A 30 -0.53 16.40 -24.58
CA SER A 30 -0.87 17.78 -24.89
C SER A 30 -2.32 18.09 -24.52
N HIS A 31 -2.66 19.39 -24.49
CA HIS A 31 -4.00 19.87 -24.20
C HIS A 31 -5.06 19.27 -25.15
N GLN A 32 -4.75 19.20 -26.44
CA GLN A 32 -5.65 18.65 -27.46
C GLN A 32 -5.80 17.14 -27.35
N GLU A 33 -4.70 16.43 -27.11
CA GLU A 33 -4.73 14.98 -26.91
C GLU A 33 -5.51 14.59 -25.67
N LEU A 34 -5.37 15.34 -24.58
CA LEU A 34 -6.12 15.13 -23.35
C LEU A 34 -7.61 15.37 -23.58
N ALA A 35 -7.99 16.46 -24.24
CA ALA A 35 -9.39 16.77 -24.57
C ALA A 35 -10.03 15.64 -25.38
N ARG A 36 -9.33 15.18 -26.44
CA ARG A 36 -9.79 14.07 -27.29
C ARG A 36 -9.91 12.75 -26.51
N LYS A 37 -8.95 12.40 -25.67
CA LYS A 37 -8.97 11.13 -24.92
C LYS A 37 -9.96 11.13 -23.75
N ALA A 38 -10.25 12.30 -23.18
CA ALA A 38 -11.24 12.46 -22.14
C ALA A 38 -12.66 12.69 -22.68
N ASP A 39 -12.83 12.75 -24.01
CA ASP A 39 -14.10 13.04 -24.70
C ASP A 39 -14.75 14.36 -24.26
N VAL A 40 -13.96 15.44 -24.26
CA VAL A 40 -14.36 16.77 -23.82
C VAL A 40 -13.78 17.84 -24.74
N SER A 41 -14.32 19.07 -24.68
CA SER A 41 -13.76 20.18 -25.42
C SER A 41 -12.45 20.69 -24.81
N GLU A 42 -11.58 21.27 -25.63
CA GLU A 42 -10.34 21.92 -25.16
C GLU A 42 -10.62 23.04 -24.16
N ALA A 43 -11.75 23.75 -24.30
CA ALA A 43 -12.17 24.77 -23.35
C ALA A 43 -12.42 24.21 -21.95
N MET A 44 -12.98 23.00 -21.84
CA MET A 44 -13.19 22.33 -20.55
C MET A 44 -11.85 21.97 -19.90
N VAL A 45 -10.90 21.43 -20.66
CA VAL A 45 -9.53 21.18 -20.17
C VAL A 45 -8.87 22.48 -19.70
N SER A 46 -9.09 23.60 -20.38
CA SER A 46 -8.57 24.91 -19.97
C SER A 46 -9.13 25.38 -18.62
N LYS A 47 -10.44 25.19 -18.38
CA LYS A 47 -11.09 25.55 -17.11
C LYS A 47 -10.51 24.80 -15.92
N ILE A 48 -10.16 23.53 -16.10
CA ILE A 48 -9.61 22.69 -15.02
C ILE A 48 -8.08 22.62 -15.01
N ARG A 49 -7.39 23.30 -15.92
CA ARG A 49 -5.93 23.25 -16.10
C ARG A 49 -5.18 23.47 -14.80
N LYS A 50 -5.58 24.47 -14.01
CA LYS A 50 -4.93 24.78 -12.73
C LYS A 50 -4.99 23.60 -11.77
N LYS A 51 -6.14 22.91 -11.70
CA LYS A 51 -6.32 21.73 -10.86
C LYS A 51 -5.51 20.53 -11.37
N LEU A 52 -5.45 20.32 -12.69
CA LEU A 52 -4.61 19.28 -13.29
C LEU A 52 -3.12 19.51 -13.04
N LEU A 53 -2.66 20.76 -13.11
CA LEU A 53 -1.24 21.09 -12.86
C LEU A 53 -0.81 20.80 -11.42
N ALA A 54 -1.72 20.80 -10.45
CA ALA A 54 -1.39 20.48 -9.06
C ALA A 54 -0.94 19.01 -8.87
N ILE A 55 -1.41 18.10 -9.73
CA ILE A 55 -1.04 16.67 -9.72
C ILE A 55 -0.06 16.30 -10.84
N CYS A 56 0.34 17.28 -11.65
CA CYS A 56 1.30 17.08 -12.74
C CYS A 56 2.70 17.53 -12.35
N ASP A 57 3.68 17.02 -13.09
CA ASP A 57 5.05 17.50 -13.07
C ASP A 57 5.14 18.83 -13.83
N ILE A 58 5.32 19.92 -13.08
CA ILE A 58 5.36 21.29 -13.61
C ILE A 58 6.64 21.53 -14.43
N GLU A 59 7.76 20.92 -14.04
CA GLU A 59 9.01 21.04 -14.78
C GLU A 59 8.87 20.38 -16.15
N HIS A 60 8.34 19.17 -16.19
CA HIS A 60 8.02 18.49 -17.45
C HIS A 60 7.06 19.30 -18.30
N TYR A 61 5.99 19.82 -17.69
CA TYR A 61 5.01 20.65 -18.39
C TYR A 61 5.66 21.88 -19.04
N SER A 62 6.60 22.52 -18.34
CA SER A 62 7.26 23.73 -18.81
C SER A 62 8.30 23.46 -19.89
N LEU A 63 9.06 22.36 -19.76
CA LEU A 63 10.19 22.04 -20.63
C LEU A 63 9.80 21.21 -21.87
N GLN A 64 8.72 20.41 -21.80
CA GLN A 64 8.33 19.49 -22.87
C GLN A 64 7.06 19.91 -23.63
N GLY A 65 6.93 21.21 -23.91
CA GLY A 65 5.89 21.73 -24.80
C GLY A 65 4.48 21.71 -24.21
N ARG A 66 4.34 21.99 -22.91
CA ARG A 66 3.03 22.13 -22.21
C ARG A 66 2.20 20.85 -22.21
N LYS A 67 2.86 19.70 -22.11
CA LYS A 67 2.21 18.39 -21.96
C LYS A 67 1.98 18.05 -20.49
N PHE A 68 0.77 17.61 -20.19
CA PHE A 68 0.38 17.12 -18.86
C PHE A 68 0.98 15.73 -18.62
N ARG A 69 1.83 15.63 -17.60
CA ARG A 69 2.37 14.37 -17.10
C ARG A 69 2.16 14.31 -15.60
N LEU A 70 1.63 13.20 -15.09
CA LEU A 70 1.43 13.02 -13.65
C LEU A 70 2.78 12.98 -12.92
N LYS A 71 2.83 13.59 -11.74
CA LYS A 71 4.04 13.59 -10.90
C LYS A 71 4.22 12.22 -10.25
N TYR A 72 5.43 11.66 -10.32
CA TYR A 72 5.79 10.43 -9.61
C TYR A 72 6.20 10.71 -8.15
N SER A 73 5.24 11.09 -7.30
CA SER A 73 5.45 11.25 -5.85
C SER A 73 4.45 10.42 -5.04
N PHE A 74 4.79 10.14 -3.79
CA PHE A 74 3.91 9.42 -2.87
C PHE A 74 2.54 10.11 -2.75
N ASP A 75 2.52 11.42 -2.52
CA ASP A 75 1.27 12.18 -2.36
C ASP A 75 0.39 12.08 -3.61
N THR A 76 0.94 12.32 -4.80
CA THR A 76 0.19 12.21 -6.05
C THR A 76 -0.28 10.77 -6.29
N GLY A 77 0.58 9.77 -6.08
CA GLY A 77 0.21 8.36 -6.19
C GLY A 77 -0.93 7.97 -5.23
N PHE A 78 -0.87 8.43 -3.99
CA PHE A 78 -1.88 8.17 -2.95
C PHE A 78 -3.21 8.87 -3.25
N SER A 79 -3.17 10.15 -3.62
CA SER A 79 -4.34 10.90 -4.08
C SER A 79 -5.04 10.22 -5.26
N LEU A 80 -4.27 9.78 -6.26
CA LEU A 80 -4.80 9.05 -7.41
C LEU A 80 -5.42 7.72 -6.98
N LEU A 81 -4.73 6.95 -6.13
CA LEU A 81 -5.25 5.69 -5.60
C LEU A 81 -6.63 5.91 -4.98
N ILE A 82 -6.78 6.89 -4.10
CA ILE A 82 -8.06 7.25 -3.47
C ILE A 82 -9.12 7.65 -4.51
N GLY A 83 -8.77 8.50 -5.47
CA GLY A 83 -9.69 8.90 -6.54
C GLY A 83 -10.25 7.70 -7.30
N PHE A 84 -9.41 6.73 -7.66
CA PHE A 84 -9.82 5.52 -8.37
C PHE A 84 -10.55 4.50 -7.48
N VAL A 85 -10.27 4.46 -6.18
CA VAL A 85 -11.09 3.73 -5.20
C VAL A 85 -12.52 4.24 -5.21
N LEU A 86 -12.68 5.56 -5.07
CA LEU A 86 -13.99 6.22 -4.98
C LEU A 86 -14.78 6.08 -6.29
N ASP A 87 -14.11 6.20 -7.44
CA ASP A 87 -14.66 6.01 -8.78
C ASP A 87 -14.90 4.54 -9.15
N SER A 88 -14.62 3.58 -8.25
CA SER A 88 -14.77 2.12 -8.50
C SER A 88 -13.94 1.59 -9.68
N ASN A 89 -12.86 2.30 -10.04
CA ASN A 89 -11.99 1.98 -11.16
C ASN A 89 -10.56 1.65 -10.68
N LEU A 90 -10.40 1.16 -9.44
CA LEU A 90 -9.09 0.78 -8.89
C LEU A 90 -8.35 -0.22 -9.80
N ASN A 91 -9.04 -1.25 -10.29
CA ASN A 91 -8.42 -2.26 -11.16
C ASN A 91 -7.82 -1.65 -12.44
N PHE A 92 -8.45 -0.59 -12.97
CA PHE A 92 -7.91 0.16 -14.09
C PHE A 92 -6.64 0.92 -13.68
N PHE A 93 -6.65 1.59 -12.53
CA PHE A 93 -5.49 2.32 -12.01
C PHE A 93 -4.29 1.41 -11.72
N VAL A 94 -4.50 0.30 -11.02
CA VAL A 94 -3.43 -0.66 -10.70
C VAL A 94 -2.79 -1.25 -11.96
N LYS A 95 -3.56 -1.41 -13.04
CA LYS A 95 -3.05 -1.89 -14.33
C LYS A 95 -2.44 -0.78 -15.20
N SER A 96 -2.56 0.48 -14.80
CA SER A 96 -2.11 1.64 -15.58
C SER A 96 -0.59 1.71 -15.70
N ARG A 97 -0.11 2.42 -16.73
CA ARG A 97 1.33 2.67 -16.92
C ARG A 97 1.91 3.48 -15.77
N TYR A 98 1.21 4.55 -15.39
CA TYR A 98 1.59 5.39 -14.27
C TYR A 98 1.84 4.58 -13.01
N PHE A 99 0.90 3.70 -12.63
CA PHE A 99 1.03 2.92 -11.40
C PHE A 99 2.28 2.04 -11.41
N ARG A 100 2.53 1.33 -12.52
CA ARG A 100 3.73 0.48 -12.68
C ARG A 100 5.02 1.28 -12.54
N TYR A 101 5.09 2.46 -13.14
CA TYR A 101 6.27 3.33 -13.03
C TYR A 101 6.39 3.96 -11.64
N ALA A 102 5.28 4.38 -11.02
CA ALA A 102 5.27 4.96 -9.69
C ALA A 102 5.83 3.97 -8.64
N VAL A 103 5.47 2.68 -8.73
CA VAL A 103 6.02 1.63 -7.85
C VAL A 103 7.54 1.51 -7.96
N LEU A 104 8.10 1.78 -9.14
CA LEU A 104 9.55 1.70 -9.38
C LEU A 104 10.29 2.99 -9.02
N LYS A 105 9.65 4.14 -9.19
CA LYS A 105 10.26 5.47 -9.06
C LYS A 105 10.14 6.06 -7.65
N ILE A 106 9.07 5.76 -6.93
CA ILE A 106 8.89 6.22 -5.55
C ILE A 106 9.73 5.33 -4.65
N ASP A 107 10.61 5.94 -3.85
CA ASP A 107 11.40 5.22 -2.85
C ASP A 107 10.54 4.88 -1.63
N PHE A 108 9.69 3.86 -1.79
CA PHE A 108 8.88 3.34 -0.69
C PHE A 108 9.74 2.82 0.46
N HIS A 109 10.95 2.33 0.18
CA HIS A 109 11.83 1.78 1.20
C HIS A 109 12.28 2.87 2.16
N GLU A 110 12.82 3.97 1.63
CA GLU A 110 13.24 5.12 2.44
C GLU A 110 12.05 5.72 3.23
N LEU A 111 10.89 5.85 2.59
CA LEU A 111 9.68 6.37 3.23
C LEU A 111 9.21 5.51 4.41
N ILE A 112 9.27 4.18 4.28
CA ILE A 112 8.88 3.26 5.34
C ILE A 112 9.94 3.26 6.45
N CYS A 113 11.23 3.22 6.12
CA CYS A 113 12.32 3.29 7.10
C CYS A 113 12.27 4.55 7.97
N LYS A 114 11.91 5.71 7.38
CA LYS A 114 11.72 6.96 8.12
C LYS A 114 10.60 6.88 9.15
N LYS A 115 9.54 6.11 8.88
CA LYS A 115 8.39 5.95 9.79
C LYS A 115 8.56 4.80 10.78
N PHE A 116 9.21 3.72 10.36
CA PHE A 116 9.38 2.49 11.12
C PHE A 116 10.86 2.13 11.15
N GLN A 117 11.58 2.59 12.16
CA GLN A 117 13.04 2.42 12.26
C GLN A 117 13.47 0.95 12.22
N THR A 118 12.65 0.04 12.75
CA THR A 118 12.90 -1.41 12.72
C THR A 118 12.66 -2.03 11.34
N TYR A 119 12.02 -1.35 10.40
CA TYR A 119 11.74 -1.93 9.07
C TYR A 119 13.04 -2.16 8.28
N GLY A 120 13.94 -1.18 8.29
CA GLY A 120 15.20 -1.24 7.54
C GLY A 120 16.16 -2.32 8.01
N THR A 121 15.97 -2.90 9.20
CA THR A 121 16.79 -4.02 9.68
C THR A 121 16.38 -5.36 9.07
N PHE A 122 15.16 -5.47 8.53
CA PHE A 122 14.63 -6.72 7.97
C PHE A 122 14.52 -6.72 6.45
N PHE A 123 14.27 -5.55 5.85
CA PHE A 123 13.92 -5.45 4.44
C PHE A 123 14.97 -4.68 3.66
N THR A 124 15.23 -5.14 2.44
CA THR A 124 15.97 -4.40 1.42
C THR A 124 15.03 -3.57 0.55
N PRO A 125 15.54 -2.60 -0.25
CA PRO A 125 14.72 -1.90 -1.23
C PRO A 125 14.01 -2.85 -2.21
N GLU A 126 14.68 -3.93 -2.63
CA GLU A 126 14.13 -4.96 -3.50
C GLU A 126 12.97 -5.71 -2.84
N ASP A 127 13.09 -6.01 -1.54
CA ASP A 127 12.01 -6.62 -0.76
C ASP A 127 10.80 -5.68 -0.65
N THR A 128 11.05 -4.39 -0.42
CA THR A 128 9.99 -3.38 -0.37
C THR A 128 9.24 -3.27 -1.69
N ARG A 129 9.95 -3.25 -2.83
CA ARG A 129 9.30 -3.23 -4.16
C ARG A 129 8.43 -4.47 -4.37
N LEU A 130 8.90 -5.65 -3.94
CA LEU A 130 8.13 -6.89 -4.03
C LEU A 130 6.88 -6.84 -3.13
N LEU A 131 7.00 -6.36 -1.89
CA LEU A 131 5.85 -6.15 -0.99
C LEU A 131 4.81 -5.22 -1.59
N VAL A 132 5.23 -4.06 -2.08
CA VAL A 132 4.34 -3.07 -2.69
C VAL A 132 3.62 -3.68 -3.90
N LYS A 133 4.34 -4.41 -4.75
CA LYS A 133 3.75 -5.14 -5.89
C LYS A 133 2.70 -6.14 -5.41
N ILE A 134 3.03 -7.02 -4.46
CA ILE A 134 2.12 -8.04 -3.93
C ILE A 134 0.87 -7.39 -3.33
N ILE A 135 1.05 -6.39 -2.46
CA ILE A 135 -0.05 -5.67 -1.82
C ILE A 135 -0.97 -5.12 -2.90
N VAL A 136 -0.42 -4.41 -3.87
CA VAL A 136 -1.24 -3.70 -4.86
C VAL A 136 -1.95 -4.65 -5.82
N GLU A 137 -1.29 -5.70 -6.30
CA GLU A 137 -1.93 -6.74 -7.12
C GLU A 137 -3.10 -7.41 -6.37
N ASN A 138 -3.11 -7.33 -5.04
CA ASN A 138 -4.08 -7.94 -4.17
C ASN A 138 -4.96 -6.95 -3.39
N ILE A 139 -4.89 -5.63 -3.68
CA ILE A 139 -5.82 -4.68 -3.06
C ILE A 139 -7.23 -5.01 -3.56
N GLN A 140 -8.05 -5.50 -2.63
CA GLN A 140 -9.49 -5.67 -2.84
C GLN A 140 -10.21 -4.63 -2.00
N ILE A 141 -11.04 -3.83 -2.66
CA ILE A 141 -11.88 -2.85 -1.97
C ILE A 141 -13.26 -3.47 -1.81
N THR A 142 -13.63 -3.78 -0.58
CA THR A 142 -15.00 -4.21 -0.29
C THR A 142 -15.93 -2.98 -0.37
N PRO A 143 -17.23 -3.17 -0.62
CA PRO A 143 -18.19 -2.07 -0.53
C PRO A 143 -18.11 -1.33 0.81
N GLU A 144 -17.81 -2.03 1.90
CA GLU A 144 -17.62 -1.46 3.25
C GLU A 144 -16.36 -0.59 3.33
N THR A 145 -15.23 -1.06 2.80
CA THR A 145 -14.01 -0.25 2.68
C THR A 145 -14.31 1.00 1.85
N LYS A 146 -15.01 0.88 0.71
CA LYS A 146 -15.42 2.04 -0.10
C LYS A 146 -16.27 3.04 0.68
N TRP A 147 -17.25 2.57 1.47
CA TRP A 147 -18.07 3.44 2.32
C TRP A 147 -17.25 4.15 3.40
N LYS A 148 -16.25 3.48 3.99
CA LYS A 148 -15.32 4.11 4.95
C LYS A 148 -14.52 5.23 4.29
N PHE A 149 -14.08 5.03 3.04
CA PHE A 149 -13.36 6.06 2.28
C PHE A 149 -14.22 7.29 2.02
N ILE A 150 -15.48 7.12 1.63
CA ILE A 150 -16.43 8.23 1.39
C ILE A 150 -16.68 9.04 2.68
N LYS A 151 -16.66 8.39 3.84
CA LYS A 151 -16.89 9.02 5.15
C LYS A 151 -15.63 9.62 5.77
N ALA A 152 -14.46 9.41 5.18
CA ALA A 152 -13.22 9.97 5.68
C ALA A 152 -13.28 11.50 5.57
N LYS A 153 -12.78 12.20 6.59
CA LYS A 153 -12.83 13.67 6.67
C LYS A 153 -11.54 14.33 6.15
N ASN A 154 -10.47 13.55 6.09
CA ASN A 154 -9.14 13.91 5.62
C ASN A 154 -8.30 12.63 5.50
N GLU A 155 -7.09 12.75 4.96
CA GLU A 155 -6.16 11.64 4.73
C GLU A 155 -5.78 10.90 6.03
N GLN A 156 -5.63 11.61 7.15
CA GLN A 156 -5.29 10.99 8.43
C GLN A 156 -6.44 10.13 8.97
N HIS A 157 -7.68 10.62 8.88
CA HIS A 157 -8.88 9.87 9.24
C HIS A 157 -9.04 8.65 8.34
N LEU A 158 -8.74 8.80 7.04
CA LEU A 158 -8.75 7.68 6.10
C LEU A 158 -7.73 6.60 6.46
N LEU A 159 -6.48 6.99 6.74
CA LEU A 159 -5.42 6.08 7.17
C LEU A 159 -5.83 5.34 8.44
N LYS A 160 -6.43 6.04 9.41
CA LYS A 160 -6.95 5.41 10.64
C LYS A 160 -8.02 4.36 10.33
N LEU A 161 -9.02 4.69 9.52
CA LEU A 161 -10.09 3.76 9.13
C LEU A 161 -9.55 2.56 8.36
N LEU A 162 -8.54 2.77 7.51
CA LEU A 162 -7.82 1.71 6.80
C LEU A 162 -7.09 0.79 7.77
N MET A 163 -6.40 1.34 8.76
CA MET A 163 -5.69 0.55 9.77
C MET A 163 -6.65 -0.25 10.65
N GLU A 164 -7.81 0.31 11.01
CA GLU A 164 -8.87 -0.40 11.74
C GLU A 164 -9.50 -1.53 10.91
N ASP A 165 -9.74 -1.28 9.62
CA ASP A 165 -10.26 -2.28 8.69
C ASP A 165 -9.26 -3.41 8.47
N LEU A 166 -7.98 -3.06 8.27
CA LEU A 166 -6.89 -4.01 8.21
C LEU A 166 -6.85 -4.82 9.50
N HIS A 167 -6.73 -4.21 10.68
CA HIS A 167 -6.65 -4.92 11.96
C HIS A 167 -7.78 -5.94 12.15
N THR A 168 -9.02 -5.57 11.80
CA THR A 168 -10.20 -6.42 11.97
C THR A 168 -10.27 -7.53 10.92
N ASN A 169 -9.82 -7.25 9.70
CA ASN A 169 -10.04 -8.10 8.54
C ASN A 169 -8.77 -8.71 7.94
N VAL A 170 -7.57 -8.55 8.54
CA VAL A 170 -6.29 -9.07 8.00
C VAL A 170 -6.44 -10.53 7.54
N PRO A 171 -6.97 -11.47 8.36
CA PRO A 171 -7.05 -12.87 7.92
C PRO A 171 -7.98 -13.06 6.71
N VAL A 172 -9.09 -12.31 6.65
CA VAL A 172 -10.06 -12.38 5.55
C VAL A 172 -9.51 -11.72 4.27
N ILE A 173 -8.81 -10.60 4.40
CA ILE A 173 -8.18 -9.89 3.28
C ILE A 173 -7.06 -10.75 2.71
N VAL A 174 -6.16 -11.23 3.56
CA VAL A 174 -5.00 -12.03 3.17
C VAL A 174 -5.43 -13.35 2.55
N SER A 175 -6.43 -14.06 3.11
CA SER A 175 -6.93 -15.33 2.54
C SER A 175 -7.49 -15.23 1.12
N ARG A 176 -7.80 -14.01 0.64
CA ARG A 176 -8.27 -13.76 -0.73
C ARG A 176 -7.15 -13.38 -1.69
N TRP A 177 -5.92 -13.23 -1.21
CA TRP A 177 -4.78 -12.90 -2.05
C TRP A 177 -4.48 -14.05 -3.00
N LYS A 178 -4.23 -13.69 -4.26
CA LYS A 178 -3.77 -14.59 -5.31
C LYS A 178 -2.36 -14.17 -5.67
N LEU A 179 -1.38 -14.95 -5.22
CA LEU A 179 0.01 -14.71 -5.59
C LEU A 179 0.24 -15.27 -6.99
N THR A 180 0.99 -14.55 -7.82
CA THR A 180 1.41 -15.06 -9.12
C THR A 180 2.84 -15.55 -8.97
N ILE A 181 3.03 -16.86 -8.83
CA ILE A 181 4.36 -17.49 -8.69
C ILE A 181 4.69 -18.17 -10.02
N LYS A 182 5.73 -17.71 -10.70
CA LYS A 182 6.11 -18.21 -12.03
C LYS A 182 7.35 -19.10 -12.02
N SER A 183 8.17 -19.02 -10.98
CA SER A 183 9.42 -19.76 -10.88
C SER A 183 9.71 -20.15 -9.43
N GLU A 184 10.63 -21.10 -9.27
CA GLU A 184 11.16 -21.47 -7.94
C GLU A 184 11.86 -20.29 -7.26
N GLU A 185 12.58 -19.46 -8.02
CA GLU A 185 13.20 -18.25 -7.49
C GLU A 185 12.16 -17.27 -6.92
N GLU A 186 11.05 -17.03 -7.64
CA GLU A 186 9.97 -16.16 -7.16
C GLU A 186 9.30 -16.75 -5.90
N LEU A 187 9.12 -18.07 -5.85
CA LEU A 187 8.65 -18.76 -4.65
C LEU A 187 9.58 -18.52 -3.46
N LEU A 188 10.89 -18.76 -3.64
CA LEU A 188 11.87 -18.61 -2.58
C LEU A 188 11.92 -17.16 -2.06
N ARG A 189 11.83 -16.17 -2.96
CA ARG A 189 11.76 -14.76 -2.57
C ARG A 189 10.51 -14.43 -1.77
N ILE A 190 9.35 -14.98 -2.15
CA ILE A 190 8.10 -14.77 -1.40
C ILE A 190 8.17 -15.46 -0.02
N VAL A 191 8.74 -16.65 0.07
CA VAL A 191 8.94 -17.38 1.34
C VAL A 191 9.90 -16.61 2.26
N ASP A 192 11.01 -16.11 1.74
CA ASP A 192 11.95 -15.27 2.49
C ASP A 192 11.30 -13.96 2.97
N LEU A 193 10.52 -13.31 2.10
CA LEU A 193 9.79 -12.11 2.46
C LEU A 193 8.79 -12.35 3.59
N ARG A 194 8.08 -13.49 3.55
CA ARG A 194 7.20 -13.95 4.62
C ARG A 194 7.97 -14.20 5.92
N ARG A 195 9.17 -14.81 5.86
CA ARG A 195 10.05 -15.01 7.04
C ARG A 195 10.43 -13.69 7.68
N LYS A 196 10.96 -12.76 6.87
CA LYS A 196 11.31 -11.40 7.31
C LYS A 196 10.14 -10.68 7.96
N LEU A 197 8.95 -10.74 7.36
CA LEU A 197 7.72 -10.18 7.92
C LEU A 197 7.37 -10.80 9.29
N GLN A 198 7.41 -12.12 9.41
CA GLN A 198 7.12 -12.80 10.67
C GLN A 198 8.12 -12.40 11.76
N SER A 199 9.42 -12.39 11.44
CA SER A 199 10.46 -11.98 12.38
C SER A 199 10.32 -10.53 12.82
N MET A 200 10.04 -9.61 11.88
CA MET A 200 9.78 -8.20 12.21
C MET A 200 8.57 -8.06 13.14
N VAL A 201 7.46 -8.73 12.83
CA VAL A 201 6.25 -8.68 13.66
C VAL A 201 6.52 -9.24 15.06
N LYS A 202 7.23 -10.37 15.18
CA LYS A 202 7.63 -10.93 16.48
C LYS A 202 8.46 -9.94 17.29
N GLN A 203 9.44 -9.27 16.67
CA GLN A 203 10.25 -8.28 17.37
C GLN A 203 9.43 -7.06 17.81
N VAL A 204 8.57 -6.53 16.94
CA VAL A 204 7.70 -5.38 17.28
C VAL A 204 6.76 -5.74 18.42
N VAL A 205 6.11 -6.91 18.36
CA VAL A 205 5.19 -7.37 19.40
C VAL A 205 5.92 -7.62 20.72
N ALA A 206 7.12 -8.22 20.70
CA ALA A 206 7.94 -8.39 21.89
C ALA A 206 8.27 -7.03 22.54
N SER A 207 8.66 -6.04 21.74
CA SER A 207 8.91 -4.67 22.23
C SER A 207 7.64 -4.03 22.81
N LEU A 208 6.49 -4.23 22.18
CA LEU A 208 5.21 -3.71 22.70
C LEU A 208 4.85 -4.35 24.03
N ILE A 209 5.00 -5.68 24.17
CA ILE A 209 4.76 -6.41 25.44
C ILE A 209 5.64 -5.87 26.55
N GLU A 210 6.95 -5.68 26.28
CA GLU A 210 7.89 -5.11 27.27
C GLU A 210 7.51 -3.70 27.73
N ASN A 211 6.81 -2.96 26.86
CA ASN A 211 6.36 -1.60 27.13
C ASN A 211 4.92 -1.53 27.69
N MET A 212 4.23 -2.64 27.86
CA MET A 212 2.89 -2.63 28.46
C MET A 212 2.93 -2.22 29.93
N LEU A 213 1.99 -1.36 30.36
CA LEU A 213 1.93 -0.83 31.72
C LEU A 213 1.99 -1.92 32.82
N PRO A 214 1.24 -3.04 32.74
CA PRO A 214 1.33 -4.10 33.74
C PRO A 214 2.73 -4.73 33.82
N VAL A 215 3.36 -4.96 32.67
CA VAL A 215 4.71 -5.53 32.57
C VAL A 215 5.75 -4.58 33.12
N GLN A 216 5.70 -3.30 32.76
CA GLN A 216 6.60 -2.28 33.29
C GLN A 216 6.44 -2.11 34.81
N PHE A 217 5.22 -2.23 35.33
CA PHE A 217 4.94 -2.14 36.76
C PHE A 217 5.58 -3.30 37.54
N LEU A 218 5.40 -4.53 37.06
CA LEU A 218 6.05 -5.71 37.64
C LEU A 218 7.58 -5.59 37.58
N LYS A 219 8.12 -5.13 36.44
CA LYS A 219 9.56 -4.90 36.25
C LYS A 219 10.11 -3.88 37.25
N LYS A 220 9.45 -2.72 37.41
CA LYS A 220 9.90 -1.66 38.33
C LYS A 220 9.89 -2.08 39.80
N ARG A 221 9.04 -3.05 40.16
CA ARG A 221 8.95 -3.59 41.53
C ARG A 221 9.88 -4.77 41.79
N ASN A 222 10.66 -5.22 40.80
CA ASN A 222 11.39 -6.49 40.85
C ASN A 222 10.48 -7.65 41.30
N ASP A 223 9.22 -7.66 40.84
CA ASP A 223 8.27 -8.69 41.22
C ASP A 223 8.69 -10.04 40.62
N PRO A 224 8.82 -11.12 41.41
CA PRO A 224 9.24 -12.43 40.90
C PRO A 224 8.30 -13.00 39.84
N LYS A 225 7.04 -12.52 39.74
CA LYS A 225 6.09 -12.92 38.71
C LYS A 225 6.40 -12.31 37.34
N TYR A 226 7.30 -11.32 37.25
CA TYR A 226 7.63 -10.64 35.99
C TYR A 226 8.01 -11.61 34.87
N SER A 227 8.90 -12.58 35.15
CA SER A 227 9.34 -13.57 34.15
C SER A 227 8.18 -14.43 33.66
N THR A 228 7.35 -14.95 34.56
CA THR A 228 6.20 -15.78 34.23
C THR A 228 5.17 -15.05 33.37
N TYR A 229 4.86 -13.79 33.69
CA TYR A 229 3.94 -12.99 32.87
C TYR A 229 4.53 -12.66 31.50
N MET A 230 5.82 -12.31 31.44
CA MET A 230 6.51 -12.06 30.17
C MET A 230 6.50 -13.28 29.26
N GLU A 231 6.78 -14.46 29.81
CA GLU A 231 6.77 -15.72 29.09
C GLU A 231 5.35 -16.04 28.58
N ALA A 232 4.32 -15.89 29.42
CA ALA A 232 2.93 -16.12 29.02
C ALA A 232 2.48 -15.17 27.90
N TYR A 233 2.82 -13.87 27.97
CA TYR A 233 2.48 -12.92 26.92
C TYR A 233 3.21 -13.20 25.61
N ARG A 234 4.51 -13.53 25.67
CA ARG A 234 5.29 -13.88 24.48
C ARG A 234 4.77 -15.16 23.84
N TYR A 235 4.50 -16.20 24.62
CA TYR A 235 3.91 -17.45 24.15
C TYR A 235 2.57 -17.21 23.45
N LEU A 236 1.69 -16.43 24.06
CA LEU A 236 0.39 -16.11 23.47
C LEU A 236 0.53 -15.32 22.16
N ALA A 237 1.44 -14.33 22.14
CA ALA A 237 1.73 -13.54 20.95
C ALA A 237 2.28 -14.39 19.81
N ASP A 238 3.27 -15.23 20.09
CA ASP A 238 3.86 -16.15 19.11
C ASP A 238 2.80 -17.10 18.54
N HIS A 239 1.93 -17.65 19.37
CA HIS A 239 0.82 -18.50 18.92
C HIS A 239 -0.09 -17.79 17.90
N TYR A 240 -0.49 -16.54 18.16
CA TYR A 240 -1.33 -15.78 17.23
C TYR A 240 -0.59 -15.36 15.96
N ILE A 241 0.67 -14.94 16.09
CA ILE A 241 1.50 -14.58 14.94
C ILE A 241 1.66 -15.80 14.03
N ASP A 242 2.04 -16.94 14.59
CA ASP A 242 2.23 -18.18 13.83
C ASP A 242 0.93 -18.63 13.17
N ARG A 243 -0.21 -18.50 13.83
CA ARG A 243 -1.53 -18.77 13.23
C ARG A 243 -1.81 -17.89 11.99
N ILE A 244 -1.47 -16.60 12.04
CA ILE A 244 -1.62 -15.69 10.90
C ILE A 244 -0.69 -16.10 9.76
N PHE A 245 0.60 -16.32 10.04
CA PHE A 245 1.59 -16.66 9.01
C PHE A 245 1.40 -18.07 8.43
N ASN A 246 0.84 -19.01 9.19
CA ASN A 246 0.40 -20.30 8.67
C ASN A 246 -0.71 -20.17 7.62
N SER A 247 -1.60 -19.17 7.78
CA SER A 247 -2.60 -18.86 6.76
C SER A 247 -1.94 -18.31 5.48
N VAL A 248 -0.85 -17.55 5.63
CA VAL A 248 -0.03 -17.07 4.50
C VAL A 248 0.65 -18.25 3.78
N ASN A 249 1.23 -19.20 4.51
CA ASN A 249 1.82 -20.42 3.93
C ASN A 249 0.80 -21.18 3.07
N GLY A 250 -0.44 -21.30 3.54
CA GLY A 250 -1.53 -21.89 2.79
C GLY A 250 -1.81 -21.20 1.44
N ILE A 251 -1.67 -19.87 1.37
CA ILE A 251 -1.85 -19.10 0.13
C ILE A 251 -0.67 -19.31 -0.81
N ILE A 252 0.57 -19.24 -0.30
CA ILE A 252 1.78 -19.46 -1.10
C ILE A 252 1.72 -20.85 -1.73
N ARG A 253 1.38 -21.89 -0.95
CA ARG A 253 1.24 -23.26 -1.43
C ARG A 253 0.18 -23.38 -2.53
N LYS A 254 -1.00 -22.79 -2.36
CA LYS A 254 -2.08 -22.80 -3.36
C LYS A 254 -1.74 -22.02 -4.63
N SER A 255 -0.80 -21.08 -4.54
CA SER A 255 -0.39 -20.22 -5.66
C SER A 255 0.79 -20.80 -6.45
N CYS A 256 1.37 -21.91 -6.01
CA CYS A 256 2.45 -22.59 -6.73
C CYS A 256 1.88 -23.36 -7.94
N PRO A 257 2.40 -23.15 -9.16
CA PRO A 257 2.02 -23.96 -10.30
C PRO A 257 2.57 -25.39 -10.16
N PRO A 258 2.01 -26.40 -10.87
CA PRO A 258 2.41 -27.81 -10.74
C PRO A 258 3.91 -28.06 -10.96
N GLU A 259 4.57 -27.22 -11.75
CA GLU A 259 6.00 -27.31 -12.08
C GLU A 259 6.90 -26.79 -10.95
N VAL A 260 6.38 -26.01 -10.01
CA VAL A 260 7.13 -25.46 -8.87
C VAL A 260 6.74 -26.19 -7.59
N LYS A 261 7.67 -27.01 -7.07
CA LYS A 261 7.42 -27.81 -5.86
C LYS A 261 7.55 -26.97 -4.58
N TYR A 262 6.45 -26.76 -3.88
CA TYR A 262 6.46 -26.26 -2.51
C TYR A 262 6.97 -27.34 -1.56
N LYS A 263 7.97 -27.02 -0.72
CA LYS A 263 8.55 -27.96 0.25
C LYS A 263 8.05 -27.64 1.66
N ASN A 264 7.88 -28.65 2.51
CA ASN A 264 7.39 -28.48 3.89
C ASN A 264 8.33 -27.62 4.75
N GLU A 265 9.63 -27.62 4.45
CA GLU A 265 10.62 -26.75 5.10
C GLU A 265 10.38 -25.25 4.90
N TYR A 266 9.50 -24.86 3.96
CA TYR A 266 9.10 -23.47 3.74
C TYR A 266 8.05 -22.98 4.75
N ASP A 267 7.38 -23.90 5.45
CA ASP A 267 6.41 -23.55 6.49
C ASP A 267 7.10 -23.07 7.78
N SER A 268 8.39 -23.38 7.94
CA SER A 268 9.26 -22.96 9.05
C SER A 268 9.61 -21.47 8.96
#